data_AF-A0A7L0EMV1-F1
#
_entry.id   AF-A0A7L0EMV1-F1
#
_cell.length_a   1.000
_cell.length_b   1.000
_cell.length_c   1.000
_cell.angle_alpha   90.00
_cell.angle_beta   90.00
_cell.angle_gamma   90.00
#
_symmetry.space_group_name_H-M   'P 1'
#
loop_
_entity.id
_entity.type
_entity.pdbx_description
1 polymer ?
#
loop_
_entity_poly.entity_id
_entity_poly.type
_entity_poly.pdbx_seq_one_letter_code
_entity_poly.pdbx_strand_id
1 'polypeptide(L)'
;EVDSYLRDNDFLNLRKKEILYKKWLEDVLEPLLQKIEDKMGSQSSEEIRKRKEEQLSLYLKYREKKGYVTLEAYDPSEYDPFFLKTRTDCWKVSVPTLQDPLLKGIQRKFIETGVIKQCETGRPYSTKELNKLTKAELPLLPLSRQRMDAIEWLKIPHAYIASEVHRTKR
;
A
#
# COMPACT_ATOMS: atom_id res chain seq x y z
N GLU A 1 0.42 -51.98 6.96
CA GLU A 1 1.07 -50.91 7.76
C GLU A 1 1.10 -49.57 7.02
N VAL A 2 1.58 -49.50 5.77
CA VAL A 2 1.64 -48.26 4.98
C VAL A 2 0.30 -47.52 4.87
N ASP A 3 -0.79 -48.23 4.55
CA ASP A 3 -2.13 -47.59 4.44
C ASP A 3 -2.65 -47.00 5.75
N SER A 4 -2.26 -47.56 6.90
CA SER A 4 -2.65 -46.98 8.20
C SER A 4 -1.92 -45.65 8.42
N TYR A 5 -0.63 -45.61 8.12
CA TYR A 5 0.18 -44.41 8.23
C TYR A 5 -0.29 -43.29 7.30
N LEU A 6 -0.70 -43.62 6.08
CA LEU A 6 -1.24 -42.64 5.14
C LEU A 6 -2.53 -42.00 5.68
N ARG A 7 -3.46 -42.81 6.23
CA ARG A 7 -4.69 -42.29 6.84
C ARG A 7 -4.42 -41.40 8.05
N ASP A 8 -3.47 -41.79 8.90
CA ASP A 8 -3.10 -40.99 10.08
C ASP A 8 -2.46 -39.65 9.67
N ASN A 9 -1.63 -39.66 8.63
CA ASN A 9 -1.05 -38.44 8.07
C ASN A 9 -2.11 -37.52 7.45
N ASP A 10 -3.07 -38.07 6.70
CA ASP A 10 -4.19 -37.31 6.15
C ASP A 10 -5.03 -36.65 7.25
N PHE A 11 -5.29 -37.38 8.34
CA PHE A 11 -5.99 -36.85 9.51
C PHE A 11 -5.20 -35.69 10.16
N LEU A 12 -3.90 -35.85 10.37
CA LEU A 12 -3.04 -34.79 10.92
C LEU A 12 -3.00 -33.56 10.01
N ASN A 13 -2.96 -33.76 8.70
CA ASN A 13 -2.99 -32.67 7.71
C ASN A 13 -4.32 -31.91 7.73
N LEU A 14 -5.45 -32.62 7.84
CA LEU A 14 -6.77 -32.00 7.99
C LEU A 14 -6.84 -31.19 9.28
N ARG A 15 -6.34 -31.74 10.39
CA ARG A 15 -6.31 -31.03 11.68
C ARG A 15 -5.45 -29.77 11.61
N LYS A 16 -4.29 -29.83 10.96
CA LYS A 16 -3.42 -28.67 10.74
C LYS A 16 -4.12 -27.59 9.91
N LYS A 17 -4.81 -27.96 8.83
CA LYS A 17 -5.58 -27.01 8.00
C LYS A 17 -6.70 -26.34 8.80
N GLU A 18 -7.43 -27.09 9.61
CA GLU A 18 -8.48 -26.55 10.47
C GLU A 18 -7.95 -25.51 11.45
N ILE A 19 -6.82 -25.82 12.12
CA ILE A 19 -6.17 -24.89 13.06
C ILE A 19 -5.70 -23.62 12.34
N LEU A 20 -5.12 -23.74 11.15
CA LEU A 20 -4.70 -22.59 10.35
C LEU A 20 -5.89 -21.71 9.95
N TYR A 21 -7.00 -22.32 9.55
CA TYR A 21 -8.21 -21.59 9.19
C TYR A 21 -8.80 -20.85 10.39
N LYS A 22 -8.87 -21.49 11.56
CA LYS A 22 -9.31 -20.84 12.81
C LYS A 22 -8.45 -19.64 13.17
N LYS A 23 -7.12 -19.80 13.13
CA LYS A 23 -6.19 -18.68 13.34
C LYS A 23 -6.40 -17.56 12.34
N TRP A 24 -6.57 -17.89 11.06
CA TRP A 24 -6.81 -16.87 10.04
C TRP A 24 -8.14 -16.13 10.26
N LEU A 25 -9.20 -16.83 10.68
CA LEU A 25 -10.47 -16.20 11.02
C LEU A 25 -10.30 -15.18 12.16
N GLU A 26 -9.67 -15.60 13.26
CA GLU A 26 -9.46 -14.78 14.46
C GLU A 26 -8.49 -13.62 14.19
N ASP A 27 -7.36 -13.87 13.52
CA ASP A 27 -6.30 -12.87 13.33
C ASP A 27 -6.57 -11.90 12.17
N VAL A 28 -7.33 -12.33 11.16
CA VAL A 28 -7.51 -11.58 9.91
C VAL A 28 -8.97 -11.21 9.68
N LEU A 29 -9.89 -12.16 9.64
CA LEU A 29 -11.27 -11.88 9.22
C LEU A 29 -12.01 -11.04 10.27
N GLU A 30 -12.01 -11.44 11.54
CA GLU A 30 -12.75 -10.76 12.60
C GLU A 30 -12.30 -9.29 12.78
N PRO A 31 -10.99 -8.96 12.85
CA PRO A 31 -10.54 -7.57 12.96
C PRO A 31 -10.86 -6.75 11.71
N LEU A 32 -10.90 -7.38 10.53
CA LEU A 32 -11.29 -6.70 9.30
C LEU A 32 -12.79 -6.36 9.30
N LEU A 33 -13.64 -7.32 9.66
CA LEU A 33 -15.09 -7.10 9.77
C LEU A 33 -15.41 -6.04 10.81
N GLN A 34 -14.80 -6.12 12.00
CA GLN A 34 -14.98 -5.11 13.05
C GLN A 34 -14.59 -3.71 12.55
N LYS A 35 -13.45 -3.56 11.85
CA LYS A 35 -13.05 -2.27 11.28
C LYS A 35 -14.03 -1.74 10.23
N ILE A 36 -14.63 -2.61 9.43
CA ILE A 36 -15.65 -2.21 8.45
C ILE A 36 -16.89 -1.72 9.19
N GLU A 37 -17.35 -2.47 10.18
CA GLU A 37 -18.52 -2.12 10.99
C GLU A 37 -18.29 -0.81 11.77
N ASP A 38 -17.14 -0.65 12.42
CA ASP A 38 -16.76 0.57 13.11
C ASP A 38 -16.75 1.77 12.15
N LYS A 39 -16.21 1.61 10.94
CA LYS A 39 -16.21 2.68 9.93
C LYS A 39 -17.63 2.98 9.44
N MET A 40 -18.46 1.97 9.20
CA MET A 40 -19.84 2.17 8.78
C MET A 40 -20.68 2.84 9.89
N GLY A 41 -20.49 2.41 11.14
CA GLY A 41 -21.16 2.93 12.33
C GLY A 41 -20.63 4.28 12.80
N SER A 42 -19.40 4.67 12.44
CA SER A 42 -18.85 5.99 12.75
C SER A 42 -19.61 7.15 12.10
N GLN A 43 -20.37 6.88 11.04
CA GLN A 43 -21.22 7.90 10.43
C GLN A 43 -22.49 8.07 11.24
N SER A 44 -22.73 9.29 11.71
CA SER A 44 -23.99 9.61 12.37
C SER A 44 -25.17 9.36 11.43
N SER A 45 -26.20 8.69 11.94
CA SER A 45 -27.44 8.41 11.19
C SER A 45 -28.11 9.70 10.71
N GLU A 46 -28.03 10.78 11.49
CA GLU A 46 -28.47 12.13 11.15
C GLU A 46 -27.74 12.68 9.92
N GLU A 47 -26.42 12.53 9.86
CA GLU A 47 -25.61 12.97 8.72
C GLU A 47 -25.95 12.19 7.43
N ILE A 48 -26.28 10.89 7.57
CA ILE A 48 -26.72 10.06 6.45
C ILE A 48 -28.09 10.54 5.95
N ARG A 49 -29.03 10.83 6.86
CA ARG A 49 -30.36 11.35 6.52
C ARG A 49 -30.26 12.68 5.78
N LYS A 50 -29.53 13.65 6.35
CA LYS A 50 -29.34 14.96 5.75
C LYS A 50 -28.75 14.88 4.34
N ARG A 51 -27.76 14.02 4.11
CA ARG A 51 -27.18 13.78 2.77
C ARG A 51 -28.21 13.24 1.77
N LYS A 52 -29.06 12.28 2.19
CA LYS A 52 -30.14 11.75 1.35
C LYS A 52 -31.17 12.82 1.01
N GLU A 53 -31.53 13.66 1.98
CA GLU A 53 -32.44 14.79 1.77
C GLU A 53 -31.86 15.83 0.82
N GLU A 54 -30.59 16.20 0.96
CA GLU A 54 -29.89 17.10 0.05
C GLU A 54 -29.87 16.56 -1.37
N GLN A 55 -29.51 15.28 -1.57
CA GLN A 55 -29.56 14.66 -2.89
C GLN A 55 -30.96 14.61 -3.48
N LEU A 56 -31.98 14.28 -2.68
CA LEU A 56 -33.37 14.30 -3.12
C LEU A 56 -33.80 15.72 -3.54
N SER A 57 -33.40 16.74 -2.79
CA SER A 57 -33.70 18.13 -3.11
C SER A 57 -33.08 18.58 -4.44
N LEU A 58 -31.86 18.14 -4.73
CA LEU A 58 -31.19 18.40 -6.01
C LEU A 58 -31.91 17.71 -7.17
N TYR A 59 -32.31 16.44 -6.97
CA TYR A 59 -33.08 15.70 -7.97
C TYR A 59 -34.42 16.36 -8.28
N LEU A 60 -35.16 16.78 -7.25
CA LEU A 60 -36.45 17.45 -7.43
C LEU A 60 -36.30 18.77 -8.20
N LYS A 61 -35.28 19.58 -7.88
CA LYS A 61 -34.96 20.80 -8.63
C LYS A 61 -34.62 20.52 -10.10
N TYR A 62 -33.84 19.47 -10.36
CA TYR A 62 -33.52 19.06 -11.72
C TYR A 62 -34.77 18.66 -12.51
N ARG A 63 -35.62 17.82 -11.90
CA ARG A 63 -36.91 17.39 -12.48
C ARG A 63 -37.85 18.57 -12.71
N GLU A 64 -37.92 19.53 -11.79
CA GLU A 64 -38.74 20.73 -11.94
C GLU A 64 -38.26 21.60 -13.11
N LYS A 65 -36.95 21.72 -13.29
CA LYS A 65 -36.34 22.50 -14.39
C LYS A 65 -36.51 21.85 -15.77
N LYS A 66 -36.32 20.53 -15.89
CA LYS A 66 -36.35 19.82 -17.19
C LYS A 66 -37.68 19.13 -17.50
N GLY A 67 -38.54 18.94 -16.52
CA GLY A 67 -39.75 18.12 -16.64
C GLY A 67 -39.45 16.62 -16.50
N TYR A 68 -40.22 15.79 -17.21
CA TYR A 68 -40.00 14.33 -17.20
C TYR A 68 -38.76 13.99 -18.03
N VAL A 69 -37.70 13.53 -17.36
CA VAL A 69 -36.43 13.16 -18.02
C VAL A 69 -36.38 11.65 -18.19
N THR A 70 -36.41 11.21 -19.44
CA THR A 70 -36.08 9.84 -19.83
C THR A 70 -34.57 9.63 -19.74
N LEU A 71 -34.13 8.42 -19.41
CA LEU A 71 -32.70 8.08 -19.25
C LEU A 71 -31.86 8.41 -20.49
N GLU A 72 -32.45 8.42 -21.69
CA GLU A 72 -31.80 8.76 -22.96
C GLU A 72 -31.38 10.24 -23.07
N ALA A 73 -32.06 11.15 -22.35
CA ALA A 73 -31.79 12.59 -22.36
C ALA A 73 -30.98 13.06 -21.13
N TYR A 74 -30.39 12.11 -20.40
CA TYR A 74 -29.60 12.35 -19.20
C TYR A 74 -28.22 12.91 -19.57
N ASP A 75 -27.91 14.10 -19.06
CA ASP A 75 -26.58 14.69 -19.13
C ASP A 75 -25.98 14.80 -17.72
N PRO A 76 -24.88 14.11 -17.42
CA PRO A 76 -24.17 14.21 -16.14
C PRO A 76 -23.73 15.64 -15.78
N SER A 77 -23.57 16.51 -16.78
CA SER A 77 -23.20 17.92 -16.59
C SER A 77 -24.35 18.72 -15.95
N GLU A 78 -25.61 18.29 -16.15
CA GLU A 78 -26.79 18.97 -15.60
C GLU A 78 -27.14 18.47 -14.20
N TYR A 79 -27.15 17.16 -14.01
CA TYR A 79 -27.41 16.52 -12.72
C TYR A 79 -26.68 15.17 -12.72
N ASP A 80 -25.85 14.95 -11.71
CA ASP A 80 -25.17 13.68 -11.51
C ASP A 80 -25.63 13.05 -10.18
N PRO A 81 -26.40 11.94 -10.21
CA PRO A 81 -26.82 11.25 -9.00
C PRO A 81 -25.64 10.59 -8.28
N PHE A 82 -24.53 10.37 -8.99
CA PHE A 82 -23.28 9.85 -8.47
C PHE A 82 -22.29 10.95 -8.06
N PHE A 83 -22.72 12.21 -7.98
CA PHE A 83 -21.84 13.30 -7.59
C PHE A 83 -21.44 13.19 -6.12
N LEU A 84 -20.36 12.42 -5.88
CA LEU A 84 -19.80 12.05 -4.58
C LEU A 84 -19.13 13.22 -3.82
N LYS A 85 -19.31 14.48 -4.26
CA LYS A 85 -18.69 15.65 -3.60
C LYS A 85 -19.16 15.86 -2.17
N THR A 86 -20.26 15.24 -1.73
CA THR A 86 -20.80 15.48 -0.40
C THR A 86 -19.97 14.87 0.73
N ARG A 87 -19.17 13.80 0.51
CA ARG A 87 -18.02 13.39 1.35
C ARG A 87 -17.27 12.19 0.74
N THR A 88 -16.23 12.43 -0.06
CA THR A 88 -15.28 11.36 -0.45
C THR A 88 -14.55 10.76 0.75
N ASP A 89 -14.36 11.54 1.82
CA ASP A 89 -13.48 11.19 2.93
C ASP A 89 -14.04 10.07 3.81
N CYS A 90 -15.36 9.89 3.82
CA CYS A 90 -16.01 8.89 4.66
C CYS A 90 -15.94 7.46 4.10
N TRP A 91 -15.59 7.32 2.82
CA TRP A 91 -15.35 6.03 2.16
C TRP A 91 -13.92 5.87 1.65
N LYS A 92 -13.08 6.91 1.82
CA LYS A 92 -11.68 6.86 1.43
C LYS A 92 -10.94 5.91 2.37
N VAL A 93 -10.75 4.68 1.90
CA VAL A 93 -9.88 3.71 2.55
C VAL A 93 -8.45 4.18 2.31
N SER A 94 -7.86 4.86 3.30
CA SER A 94 -6.42 5.08 3.31
C SER A 94 -5.75 3.74 3.54
N VAL A 95 -4.94 3.31 2.58
CA VAL A 95 -4.03 2.19 2.79
C VAL A 95 -2.93 2.70 3.72
N PRO A 96 -2.76 2.15 4.92
CA PRO A 96 -1.65 2.54 5.77
C PRO A 96 -0.34 2.27 5.04
N THR A 97 0.68 3.09 5.30
CA THR A 97 2.01 2.89 4.72
C THR A 97 2.46 1.45 4.94
N LEU A 98 2.81 0.75 3.85
CA LEU A 98 3.23 -0.65 3.90
C LEU A 98 4.35 -0.82 4.93
N GLN A 99 4.05 -1.50 6.03
CA GLN A 99 5.02 -1.78 7.07
C GLN A 99 5.80 -3.06 6.74
N ASP A 100 6.67 -2.97 5.73
CA ASP A 100 7.56 -4.07 5.37
C ASP A 100 8.53 -4.36 6.54
N PRO A 101 8.56 -5.60 7.08
CA PRO A 101 9.49 -6.00 8.12
C PRO A 101 10.97 -5.76 7.77
N LEU A 102 11.35 -5.91 6.50
CA LEU A 102 12.71 -5.66 6.02
C LEU A 102 13.04 -4.17 6.03
N LEU A 103 12.09 -3.32 5.63
CA LEU A 103 12.26 -1.87 5.67
C LEU A 103 12.30 -1.32 7.10
N LYS A 104 11.58 -1.93 8.04
CA LYS A 104 11.65 -1.55 9.47
C LYS A 104 13.06 -1.68 10.02
N GLY A 105 13.76 -2.76 9.69
CA GLY A 105 15.14 -2.99 10.13
C GLY A 105 16.09 -1.92 9.59
N ILE A 106 15.93 -1.57 8.31
CA ILE A 106 16.75 -0.53 7.66
C ILE A 106 16.47 0.84 8.27
N GLN A 107 15.20 1.18 8.51
CA GLN A 107 14.82 2.46 9.13
C GLN A 107 15.36 2.60 10.55
N ARG A 108 15.29 1.55 11.38
CA ARG A 108 15.85 1.58 12.75
C ARG A 108 17.34 1.83 12.73
N LYS A 109 18.09 1.06 11.92
CA LYS A 109 19.54 1.25 11.76
C LYS A 109 19.87 2.67 11.31
N PHE A 110 19.11 3.21 10.37
CA PHE A 110 19.29 4.57 9.87
C PHE A 110 19.11 5.63 10.98
N ILE A 111 18.07 5.48 11.80
CA ILE A 111 17.83 6.35 12.97
C ILE A 111 18.97 6.23 13.97
N GLU A 112 19.37 5.01 14.32
CA GLU A 112 20.49 4.74 15.24
C GLU A 112 21.79 5.39 14.75
N THR A 113 22.15 5.22 13.47
CA THR A 113 23.32 5.89 12.88
C THR A 113 23.21 7.42 12.91
N GLY A 114 22.02 7.96 12.73
CA GLY A 114 21.79 9.40 12.84
C GLY A 114 22.03 9.93 14.25
N VAL A 115 21.54 9.21 15.26
CA VAL A 115 21.77 9.52 16.68
C VAL A 115 23.25 9.45 17.03
N ILE A 116 23.95 8.39 16.60
CA ILE A 116 25.40 8.23 16.82
C ILE A 116 26.18 9.40 16.21
N LYS A 117 25.91 9.75 14.95
CA LYS A 117 26.58 10.88 14.28
C LYS A 117 26.27 12.21 14.95
N GLN A 118 25.05 12.40 15.43
CA GLN A 118 24.70 13.61 16.19
C GLN A 118 25.48 13.70 17.51
N CYS A 119 25.64 12.58 18.22
CA CYS A 119 26.47 12.52 19.43
C CYS A 119 27.96 12.80 19.15
N GLU A 120 28.49 12.28 18.03
CA GLU A 120 29.88 12.51 17.62
C GLU A 120 30.15 13.95 17.20
N THR A 121 29.21 14.58 16.48
CA THR A 121 29.46 15.86 15.78
C THR A 121 28.74 17.06 16.42
N GLY A 122 27.88 16.83 17.41
CA GLY A 122 27.14 17.87 18.13
C GLY A 122 26.09 18.62 17.30
N ARG A 123 25.76 18.14 16.09
CA ARG A 123 24.79 18.76 15.18
C ARG A 123 23.77 17.73 14.67
N PRO A 124 22.49 18.12 14.50
CA PRO A 124 21.51 17.24 13.89
C PRO A 124 21.81 17.05 12.40
N TYR A 125 21.69 15.81 11.93
CA TYR A 125 21.92 15.44 10.51
C TYR A 125 20.60 15.24 9.77
N SER A 126 20.50 15.78 8.56
CA SER A 126 19.37 15.52 7.68
C SER A 126 19.43 14.09 7.12
N THR A 127 18.27 13.51 6.81
CA THR A 127 18.18 12.20 6.14
C THR A 127 18.95 12.18 4.81
N LYS A 128 18.99 13.29 4.07
CA LYS A 128 19.76 13.41 2.83
C LYS A 128 21.27 13.35 3.07
N GLU A 129 21.74 13.89 4.19
CA GLU A 129 23.17 13.93 4.54
C GLU A 129 23.65 12.57 5.04
N LEU A 130 22.87 11.93 5.93
CA LEU A 130 23.12 10.56 6.37
C LEU A 130 23.15 9.56 5.20
N ASN A 131 22.24 9.71 4.23
CA ASN A 131 22.25 8.90 3.01
C ASN A 131 23.51 9.10 2.15
N LYS A 132 24.10 10.31 2.14
CA LYS A 132 25.35 10.56 1.43
C LYS A 132 26.54 9.91 2.15
N LEU A 133 26.57 10.00 3.48
CA LEU A 133 27.62 9.39 4.31
C LEU A 133 27.60 7.86 4.21
N THR A 134 26.43 7.23 4.36
CA THR A 134 26.27 5.78 4.21
C THR A 134 26.62 5.30 2.80
N LYS A 135 26.24 6.03 1.74
CA LYS A 135 26.68 5.72 0.36
C LYS A 135 28.20 5.90 0.16
N ALA A 136 28.84 6.75 0.94
CA ALA A 136 30.28 6.96 0.90
C ALA A 136 31.05 5.82 1.59
N GLU A 137 30.50 5.23 2.65
CA GLU A 137 31.12 4.11 3.41
C GLU A 137 31.05 2.74 2.73
N LEU A 138 30.12 2.52 1.79
CA LEU A 138 30.02 1.25 1.09
C LEU A 138 31.30 0.99 0.25
N PRO A 139 31.93 -0.20 0.36
CA PRO A 139 33.14 -0.51 -0.38
C PRO A 139 32.87 -0.43 -1.87
N LEU A 140 33.72 0.30 -2.59
CA LEU A 140 33.65 0.39 -4.04
C LEU A 140 34.02 -0.97 -4.62
N LEU A 141 32.99 -1.72 -5.02
CA LEU A 141 33.20 -2.93 -5.80
C LEU A 141 33.71 -2.50 -7.19
N PRO A 142 34.86 -3.01 -7.67
CA PRO A 142 35.58 -2.48 -8.83
C PRO A 142 34.81 -2.53 -10.16
N LEU A 143 33.66 -3.22 -10.20
CA LEU A 143 32.80 -3.36 -11.38
C LEU A 143 31.32 -3.06 -11.09
N SER A 144 30.99 -2.55 -9.89
CA SER A 144 29.59 -2.30 -9.54
C SER A 144 29.09 -0.98 -10.13
N ARG A 145 27.81 -0.99 -10.51
CA ARG A 145 27.08 0.20 -10.98
C ARG A 145 26.40 0.96 -9.84
N GLN A 146 26.84 0.74 -8.60
CA GLN A 146 26.16 1.23 -7.38
C GLN A 146 26.08 2.76 -7.29
N ARG A 147 26.95 3.48 -8.01
CA ARG A 147 26.97 4.95 -8.07
C ARG A 147 26.50 5.55 -9.40
N MET A 148 26.08 4.71 -10.36
CA MET A 148 25.58 5.23 -11.63
C MET A 148 24.20 5.86 -11.42
N ASP A 149 23.97 7.00 -12.08
CA ASP A 149 22.65 7.60 -12.10
C ASP A 149 21.66 6.68 -12.85
N ALA A 150 20.38 6.73 -12.48
CA ALA A 150 19.36 5.89 -13.10
C ALA A 150 19.26 6.13 -14.61
N ILE A 151 19.46 7.39 -15.04
CA ILE A 151 19.46 7.76 -16.46
C ILE A 151 20.67 7.18 -17.18
N GLU A 152 21.84 7.18 -16.55
CA GLU A 152 23.05 6.57 -17.11
C GLU A 152 22.93 5.05 -17.18
N TRP A 153 22.25 4.45 -16.20
CA TRP A 153 22.02 3.01 -16.17
C TRP A 153 21.19 2.53 -17.37
N LEU A 154 20.18 3.32 -17.76
CA LEU A 154 19.32 3.04 -18.92
C LEU A 154 20.05 3.19 -20.27
N LYS A 155 21.13 3.97 -20.33
CA LYS A 155 21.93 4.13 -21.56
C LYS A 155 22.83 2.93 -21.84
N ILE A 156 22.93 1.98 -20.92
CA ILE A 156 23.84 0.85 -21.05
C ILE A 156 23.21 -0.24 -21.93
N PRO A 157 23.90 -0.69 -23.01
CA PRO A 157 23.38 -1.75 -23.87
C PRO A 157 23.09 -3.04 -23.09
N HIS A 158 22.01 -3.73 -23.46
CA HIS A 158 21.59 -4.98 -22.81
C HIS A 158 22.69 -6.07 -22.83
N ALA A 159 23.56 -6.08 -23.84
CA ALA A 159 24.66 -7.03 -24.00
C ALA A 159 25.95 -6.63 -23.26
N TYR A 160 25.99 -5.48 -22.59
CA TYR A 160 27.21 -5.00 -21.94
C TYR A 160 27.44 -5.68 -20.59
N ILE A 161 28.43 -6.58 -20.58
CA ILE A 161 28.94 -7.24 -19.37
C ILE A 161 30.30 -6.61 -19.02
N ALA A 162 30.36 -5.98 -17.85
CA ALA A 162 31.58 -5.38 -17.31
C ALA A 162 32.47 -6.45 -16.67
N SER A 163 32.86 -7.46 -17.45
CA SER A 163 33.81 -8.51 -17.03
C SER A 163 34.90 -8.61 -18.09
N GLU A 164 36.15 -8.56 -17.65
CA GLU A 164 37.32 -8.68 -18.54
C GLU A 164 37.31 -10.01 -19.29
N VAL A 165 36.88 -11.09 -18.64
CA VAL A 165 36.74 -12.44 -19.23
C VAL A 165 35.70 -12.48 -20.36
N HIS A 166 34.71 -11.59 -20.33
CA HIS A 166 33.69 -11.51 -21.38
C HIS A 166 34.13 -10.62 -22.56
N ARG A 167 35.07 -9.70 -22.33
CA ARG A 167 35.64 -8.84 -23.38
C ARG A 167 36.68 -9.56 -24.23
N THR A 168 37.44 -10.50 -23.65
CA THR A 168 38.51 -11.23 -24.34
C THR A 168 38.01 -12.40 -25.20
N LYS A 169 36.72 -12.74 -25.14
CA LYS A 169 36.11 -13.85 -25.89
C LYS A 169 35.41 -13.43 -27.19
N ARG A 170 35.67 -12.22 -27.70
CA ARG A 170 35.19 -11.74 -29.00
C ARG A 170 36.32 -11.61 -29.99
#